data_AF-A0A4Q3JXT9-F1
#
_entry.id   AF-A0A4Q3JXT9-F1
#
_cell.length_a   1.000
_cell.length_b   1.000
_cell.length_c   1.000
_cell.angle_alpha   90.00
_cell.angle_beta   90.00
_cell.angle_gamma   90.00
#
_symmetry.space_group_name_H-M   'P 1'
#
loop_
_entity.id
_entity.type
_entity.pdbx_description
1 polymer ?
#
loop_
_entity_poly.entity_id
_entity_poly.type
_entity_poly.pdbx_seq_one_letter_code
_entity_poly.pdbx_strand_id
1 'polypeptide(L)'
;MGPWCHDCAPLVWSKRLPPCGRLSHNRADGGPMSRAPERSFLVLDIETILDPELPLPQPLTEGSALPPAPFHQVVVVGVCHMDDQHLAQRFEILGKGKSEAGILAEIASYLENNRPDMVSWNGRGFDLPVLAARCLRHGVRFSHYYATRDARFRFSPDGHFDVMDYLADFGAARPARLDTVSRLIGLPGKIGVDGKDVGPLVHAGRLADVQAYCLGDVFQTAAVFLRLELVRGAIDQDHYKRAMRHLLDRGAADPRLVPVVNACNRARLLLES
;
A
#
# COMPACT_ATOMS: atom_id res chain seq x y z
N MET A 1 9.76 4.82 -80.01
CA MET A 1 9.62 6.30 -79.92
C MET A 1 8.42 6.59 -79.02
N GLY A 2 8.60 7.42 -77.99
CA GLY A 2 7.53 7.90 -77.10
C GLY A 2 7.78 7.57 -75.61
N PRO A 3 8.21 8.56 -74.79
CA PRO A 3 8.38 8.44 -73.34
C PRO A 3 7.19 9.05 -72.57
N TRP A 4 6.96 8.60 -71.33
CA TRP A 4 6.10 9.25 -70.34
C TRP A 4 6.59 8.88 -68.94
N CYS A 5 6.56 9.69 -67.90
CA CYS A 5 6.74 11.12 -67.64
C CYS A 5 6.85 11.20 -66.09
N HIS A 6 7.63 12.14 -65.56
CA HIS A 6 7.88 12.32 -64.12
C HIS A 6 6.80 13.18 -63.42
N ASP A 7 6.57 12.83 -62.15
CA ASP A 7 6.36 13.71 -60.96
C ASP A 7 5.03 14.44 -60.62
N CYS A 8 4.86 14.49 -59.28
CA CYS A 8 4.21 15.48 -58.40
C CYS A 8 2.75 15.28 -57.92
N ALA A 9 2.57 14.90 -56.63
CA ALA A 9 2.17 15.80 -55.52
C ALA A 9 1.78 15.03 -54.22
N PRO A 10 2.02 15.57 -53.00
CA PRO A 10 1.68 14.92 -51.73
C PRO A 10 0.25 15.24 -51.25
N LEU A 11 -0.45 14.22 -50.74
CA LEU A 11 -1.80 14.34 -50.15
C LEU A 11 -1.73 14.81 -48.69
N VAL A 12 -2.20 16.04 -48.46
CA VAL A 12 -2.48 16.64 -47.16
C VAL A 12 -3.74 15.99 -46.56
N TRP A 13 -3.62 15.28 -45.44
CA TRP A 13 -4.77 14.79 -44.68
C TRP A 13 -5.21 15.83 -43.65
N SER A 14 -6.13 16.72 -44.05
CA SER A 14 -6.94 17.48 -43.09
C SER A 14 -8.17 16.66 -42.69
N LYS A 15 -8.23 16.14 -41.47
CA LYS A 15 -9.47 15.62 -40.89
C LYS A 15 -9.79 16.38 -39.60
N ARG A 16 -10.72 17.32 -39.71
CA ARG A 16 -11.42 17.91 -38.55
C ARG A 16 -12.26 16.79 -37.93
N LEU A 17 -12.02 16.49 -36.65
CA LEU A 17 -12.91 15.65 -35.85
C LEU A 17 -14.19 16.46 -35.52
N PRO A 18 -15.39 15.87 -35.58
CA PRO A 18 -16.60 16.54 -35.13
C PRO A 18 -16.61 16.68 -33.59
N PRO A 19 -17.23 17.73 -33.03
CA PRO A 19 -17.33 17.89 -31.59
C PRO A 19 -18.18 16.76 -30.98
N CYS A 20 -17.66 16.16 -29.91
CA CYS A 20 -18.35 15.14 -29.11
C CYS A 20 -19.58 15.77 -28.45
N GLY A 21 -20.74 15.62 -29.09
CA GLY A 21 -22.05 15.95 -28.54
C GLY A 21 -22.38 15.02 -27.38
N ARG A 22 -22.50 15.59 -26.18
CA ARG A 22 -22.88 14.89 -24.96
C ARG A 22 -24.38 14.55 -25.05
N LEU A 23 -24.71 13.31 -25.40
CA LEU A 23 -26.08 12.79 -25.29
C LEU A 23 -26.41 12.65 -23.80
N SER A 24 -27.24 13.55 -23.29
CA SER A 24 -27.85 13.42 -21.98
C SER A 24 -29.05 12.48 -22.08
N HIS A 25 -28.98 11.36 -21.39
CA HIS A 25 -30.17 10.57 -21.08
C HIS A 25 -30.49 10.80 -19.60
N ASN A 26 -31.43 11.72 -19.36
CA ASN A 26 -32.12 11.84 -18.10
C ASN A 26 -33.00 10.59 -17.92
N ARG A 27 -32.65 9.71 -16.99
CA ARG A 27 -33.63 8.90 -16.26
C ARG A 27 -33.62 9.39 -14.82
N ALA A 28 -34.71 10.03 -14.44
CA ALA A 28 -35.03 10.33 -13.06
C ALA A 28 -35.68 9.08 -12.45
N ASP A 29 -34.96 8.39 -11.57
CA ASP A 29 -35.54 7.43 -10.63
C ASP A 29 -34.96 7.74 -9.25
N GLY A 30 -35.76 8.42 -8.43
CA GLY A 30 -35.43 8.85 -7.07
C GLY A 30 -35.57 7.71 -6.06
N GLY A 31 -34.63 6.78 -6.05
CA GLY A 31 -34.35 5.94 -4.88
C GLY A 31 -33.60 6.76 -3.81
N PRO A 32 -33.65 6.38 -2.51
CA PRO A 32 -32.79 7.01 -1.51
C PRO A 32 -31.35 6.84 -1.97
N MET A 33 -30.68 7.96 -2.23
CA MET A 33 -29.26 7.96 -2.57
C MET A 33 -28.53 7.36 -1.36
N SER A 34 -28.15 6.09 -1.46
CA SER A 34 -27.18 5.49 -0.55
C SER A 34 -25.98 6.42 -0.58
N ARG A 35 -25.70 7.09 0.53
CA ARG A 35 -24.52 7.92 0.68
C ARG A 35 -23.34 7.10 0.17
N ALA A 36 -22.58 7.63 -0.80
CA ALA A 36 -21.35 6.98 -1.23
C ALA A 36 -20.55 6.65 0.03
N PRO A 37 -20.00 5.43 0.17
CA PRO A 37 -19.27 5.05 1.36
C PRO A 37 -18.23 6.14 1.65
N GLU A 38 -18.20 6.60 2.90
CA GLU A 38 -17.18 7.55 3.35
C GLU A 38 -15.81 6.96 3.00
N ARG A 39 -14.94 7.79 2.43
CA ARG A 39 -13.57 7.38 2.09
C ARG A 39 -12.90 6.85 3.35
N SER A 40 -12.16 5.76 3.26
CA SER A 40 -11.41 5.23 4.39
C SER A 40 -10.07 4.72 3.88
N PHE A 41 -9.11 4.57 4.79
CA PHE A 41 -7.79 4.08 4.45
C PHE A 41 -7.49 2.79 5.18
N LEU A 42 -6.80 1.89 4.49
CA LEU A 42 -6.21 0.69 5.07
C LEU A 42 -4.71 0.76 4.88
N VAL A 43 -4.00 1.16 5.93
CA VAL A 43 -2.53 1.06 5.93
C VAL A 43 -2.16 -0.38 6.18
N LEU A 44 -1.35 -0.98 5.33
CA LEU A 44 -1.02 -2.40 5.40
C LEU A 44 0.45 -2.67 5.10
N ASP A 45 0.91 -3.78 5.65
CA ASP A 45 2.21 -4.38 5.43
C ASP A 45 2.07 -5.91 5.60
N ILE A 46 2.88 -6.68 4.87
CA ILE A 46 2.91 -8.14 4.98
C ILE A 46 4.28 -8.66 5.36
N GLU A 47 4.30 -9.74 6.15
CA GLU A 47 5.52 -10.51 6.38
C GLU A 47 5.44 -11.86 5.70
N THR A 48 6.58 -12.26 5.15
CA THR A 48 6.69 -13.46 4.35
C THR A 48 7.89 -14.31 4.76
N ILE A 49 7.76 -15.60 4.52
CA ILE A 49 8.90 -16.52 4.45
C ILE A 49 9.09 -16.97 3.00
N LEU A 50 10.21 -17.63 2.71
CA LEU A 50 10.33 -18.35 1.44
C LEU A 50 9.34 -19.51 1.43
N ASP A 51 8.63 -19.69 0.31
CA ASP A 51 7.69 -20.79 0.14
C ASP A 51 8.45 -22.13 0.21
N PRO A 52 8.19 -22.97 1.24
CA PRO A 52 8.89 -24.23 1.41
C PRO A 52 8.56 -25.26 0.32
N GLU A 53 7.46 -25.05 -0.41
CA GLU A 53 6.98 -25.94 -1.48
C GLU A 53 7.34 -25.44 -2.89
N LEU A 54 7.95 -24.26 -3.01
CA LEU A 54 8.40 -23.71 -4.29
C LEU A 54 9.90 -23.38 -4.22
N PRO A 55 10.78 -24.34 -4.54
CA PRO A 55 12.21 -24.15 -4.42
C PRO A 55 12.70 -23.05 -5.37
N LEU A 56 13.64 -22.24 -4.89
CA LEU A 56 14.29 -21.26 -5.73
C LEU A 56 15.13 -21.95 -6.81
N PRO A 57 15.15 -21.43 -8.05
CA PRO A 57 15.93 -22.03 -9.13
C PRO A 57 17.44 -21.97 -8.86
N GLN A 58 17.90 -21.03 -8.04
CA GLN A 58 19.27 -20.94 -7.53
C GLN A 58 19.24 -20.39 -6.09
N PRO A 59 20.18 -20.79 -5.21
CA PRO A 59 20.28 -20.22 -3.87
C PRO A 59 20.49 -18.71 -3.93
N LEU A 60 19.84 -17.98 -3.03
CA LEU A 60 20.13 -16.56 -2.84
C LEU A 60 21.57 -16.42 -2.33
N THR A 61 22.36 -15.60 -3.01
CA THR A 61 23.67 -15.21 -2.49
C THR A 61 23.49 -14.16 -1.41
N GLU A 62 24.42 -14.08 -0.46
CA GLU A 62 24.39 -13.00 0.53
C GLU A 62 24.39 -11.63 -0.20
N GLY A 63 23.35 -10.84 0.05
CA GLY A 63 23.15 -9.54 -0.59
C GLY A 63 22.37 -9.57 -1.91
N SER A 64 21.86 -10.72 -2.38
CA SER A 64 20.96 -10.76 -3.55
C SER A 64 19.62 -10.07 -3.27
N ALA A 65 18.99 -9.54 -4.32
CA ALA A 65 17.63 -9.03 -4.25
C ALA A 65 16.66 -10.10 -3.71
N LEU A 66 15.58 -9.66 -3.05
CA LEU A 66 14.49 -10.56 -2.67
C LEU A 66 13.99 -11.34 -3.90
N PRO A 67 13.63 -12.63 -3.73
CA PRO A 67 13.01 -13.38 -4.80
C PRO A 67 11.76 -12.70 -5.38
N PRO A 68 11.38 -13.03 -6.62
CA PRO A 68 10.08 -12.63 -7.15
C PRO A 68 8.92 -13.11 -6.27
N ALA A 69 7.83 -12.35 -6.29
CA ALA A 69 6.64 -12.55 -5.45
C ALA A 69 6.12 -14.01 -5.31
N PRO A 70 6.10 -14.87 -6.35
CA PRO A 70 5.61 -16.25 -6.21
C PRO A 70 6.38 -17.13 -5.23
N PHE A 71 7.66 -16.82 -4.97
CA PHE A 71 8.53 -17.60 -4.07
C PHE A 71 8.34 -17.25 -2.59
N HIS A 72 7.43 -16.34 -2.28
CA HIS A 72 7.10 -15.96 -0.92
C HIS A 72 5.87 -16.74 -0.44
N GLN A 73 5.76 -16.92 0.87
CA GLN A 73 4.57 -17.39 1.56
C GLN A 73 4.20 -16.35 2.62
N VAL A 74 2.94 -15.92 2.64
CA VAL A 74 2.45 -14.94 3.61
C VAL A 74 2.25 -15.59 4.97
N VAL A 75 2.82 -14.97 6.02
CA VAL A 75 2.70 -15.44 7.41
C VAL A 75 2.02 -14.44 8.32
N VAL A 76 2.09 -13.14 8.00
CA VAL A 76 1.43 -12.06 8.75
C VAL A 76 0.92 -11.01 7.76
N VAL A 77 -0.26 -10.46 8.05
CA VAL A 77 -0.81 -9.26 7.41
C VAL A 77 -1.17 -8.30 8.54
N GLY A 78 -0.37 -7.25 8.70
CA GLY A 78 -0.64 -6.18 9.64
C GLY A 78 -1.44 -5.07 8.99
N VAL A 79 -2.41 -4.50 9.70
CA VAL A 79 -3.21 -3.38 9.19
C VAL A 79 -3.50 -2.32 10.25
N CYS A 80 -3.66 -1.08 9.78
CA CYS A 80 -4.26 0.03 10.51
C CYS A 80 -5.46 0.55 9.71
N HIS A 81 -6.63 0.55 10.35
CA HIS A 81 -7.84 1.11 9.78
C HIS A 81 -7.89 2.60 10.11
N MET A 82 -8.08 3.46 9.11
CA MET A 82 -8.25 4.90 9.31
C MET A 82 -9.52 5.38 8.61
N ASP A 83 -10.21 6.34 9.23
CA ASP A 83 -11.40 6.97 8.64
C ASP A 83 -11.06 8.07 7.62
N ASP A 84 -12.08 8.77 7.11
CA ASP A 84 -11.93 9.88 6.16
C ASP A 84 -11.20 11.10 6.76
N GLN A 85 -11.06 11.17 8.08
CA GLN A 85 -10.31 12.18 8.81
C GLN A 85 -8.89 11.73 9.17
N HIS A 86 -8.43 10.61 8.58
CA HIS A 86 -7.14 10.01 8.87
C HIS A 86 -6.92 9.67 10.35
N LEU A 87 -7.99 9.45 11.12
CA LEU A 87 -7.88 9.02 12.51
C LEU A 87 -7.78 7.49 12.55
N ALA A 88 -6.71 6.99 13.19
CA ALA A 88 -6.49 5.56 13.37
C ALA A 88 -7.57 4.93 14.26
N GLN A 89 -8.39 4.06 13.69
CA GLN A 89 -9.50 3.40 14.35
C GLN A 89 -9.10 2.11 15.07
N ARG A 90 -8.12 1.34 14.57
CA ARG A 90 -7.50 0.19 15.25
C ARG A 90 -6.31 -0.37 14.47
N PHE A 91 -5.44 -1.09 15.18
CA PHE A 91 -4.38 -1.94 14.62
C PHE A 91 -4.73 -3.42 14.76
N GLU A 92 -4.54 -4.19 13.71
CA GLU A 92 -5.03 -5.57 13.64
C GLU A 92 -4.07 -6.48 12.85
N ILE A 93 -4.03 -7.76 13.22
CA ILE A 93 -3.41 -8.80 12.39
C ILE A 93 -4.54 -9.57 11.73
N LEU A 94 -4.73 -9.38 10.42
CA LEU A 94 -5.79 -10.06 9.68
C LEU A 94 -5.47 -11.55 9.55
N GLY A 95 -6.46 -12.39 9.77
CA GLY A 95 -6.33 -13.84 9.68
C GLY A 95 -5.43 -14.45 10.75
N LYS A 96 -5.24 -13.77 11.89
CA LYS A 96 -4.41 -14.29 13.00
C LYS A 96 -4.81 -15.72 13.38
N GLY A 97 -3.82 -16.62 13.36
CA GLY A 97 -4.00 -18.03 13.72
C GLY A 97 -4.66 -18.89 12.63
N LYS A 98 -4.94 -18.33 11.44
CA LYS A 98 -5.43 -19.09 10.29
C LYS A 98 -4.27 -19.62 9.43
N SER A 99 -4.59 -20.55 8.54
CA SER A 99 -3.70 -20.92 7.44
C SER A 99 -3.50 -19.74 6.48
N GLU A 100 -2.49 -19.81 5.62
CA GLU A 100 -2.25 -18.79 4.59
C GLU A 100 -3.50 -18.54 3.73
N ALA A 101 -4.19 -19.59 3.27
CA ALA A 101 -5.44 -19.46 2.53
C ALA A 101 -6.51 -18.69 3.33
N GLY A 102 -6.59 -18.92 4.65
CA GLY A 102 -7.50 -18.19 5.52
C GLY A 102 -7.13 -16.72 5.72
N ILE A 103 -5.83 -16.40 5.80
CA ILE A 103 -5.32 -15.02 5.83
C ILE A 103 -5.69 -14.28 4.54
N LEU A 104 -5.40 -14.91 3.39
CA LEU A 104 -5.70 -14.36 2.07
C LEU A 104 -7.19 -14.13 1.85
N ALA A 105 -8.03 -15.08 2.25
CA ALA A 105 -9.48 -14.95 2.16
C ALA A 105 -10.00 -13.77 3.00
N GLU A 106 -9.41 -13.53 4.17
CA GLU A 106 -9.82 -12.45 5.07
C GLU A 106 -9.47 -11.07 4.51
N ILE A 107 -8.22 -10.85 4.09
CA ILE A 107 -7.84 -9.56 3.47
C ILE A 107 -8.59 -9.32 2.16
N ALA A 108 -8.77 -10.35 1.33
CA ALA A 108 -9.51 -10.22 0.07
C ALA A 108 -10.98 -9.85 0.32
N SER A 109 -11.64 -10.53 1.27
CA SER A 109 -13.01 -10.21 1.65
C SER A 109 -13.13 -8.81 2.26
N TYR A 110 -12.17 -8.40 3.10
CA TYR A 110 -12.16 -7.06 3.68
C TYR A 110 -12.08 -5.97 2.60
N LEU A 111 -11.18 -6.11 1.64
CA LEU A 111 -11.00 -5.14 0.54
C LEU A 111 -12.20 -5.11 -0.41
N GLU A 112 -12.83 -6.26 -0.69
CA GLU A 112 -14.04 -6.33 -1.52
C GLU A 112 -15.21 -5.60 -0.86
N ASN A 113 -15.42 -5.82 0.44
CA ASN A 113 -16.59 -5.32 1.17
C ASN A 113 -16.48 -3.85 1.58
N ASN A 114 -15.28 -3.40 1.97
CA ASN A 114 -15.09 -2.05 2.53
C ASN A 114 -14.51 -1.06 1.51
N ARG A 115 -13.81 -1.57 0.49
CA ARG A 115 -13.18 -0.78 -0.59
C ARG A 115 -12.41 0.47 -0.09
N PRO A 116 -11.53 0.35 0.93
CA PRO A 116 -10.72 1.47 1.38
C PRO A 116 -9.65 1.83 0.32
N ASP A 117 -9.08 3.02 0.42
CA ASP A 117 -7.81 3.32 -0.21
C ASP A 117 -6.70 2.58 0.55
N MET A 118 -6.03 1.66 -0.14
CA MET A 118 -4.89 0.95 0.44
C MET A 118 -3.71 1.90 0.54
N VAL A 119 -2.98 1.87 1.66
CA VAL A 119 -1.76 2.62 1.87
C VAL A 119 -0.66 1.64 2.27
N SER A 120 0.50 1.70 1.64
CA SER A 120 1.60 0.76 1.91
C SER A 120 2.95 1.42 1.69
N TRP A 121 4.01 0.84 2.23
CA TRP A 121 5.38 1.17 1.85
C TRP A 121 5.91 0.14 0.85
N ASN A 122 6.13 0.51 -0.42
CA ASN A 122 6.58 -0.42 -1.47
C ASN A 122 5.60 -1.57 -1.77
N GLY A 123 4.32 -1.44 -1.41
CA GLY A 123 3.33 -2.49 -1.64
C GLY A 123 3.06 -2.79 -3.11
N ARG A 124 3.39 -1.86 -4.02
CA ARG A 124 3.30 -2.12 -5.46
C ARG A 124 4.46 -2.97 -5.95
N GLY A 125 5.63 -2.81 -5.34
CA GLY A 125 6.83 -3.58 -5.64
C GLY A 125 6.87 -4.95 -4.97
N PHE A 126 6.11 -5.15 -3.88
CA PHE A 126 6.21 -6.37 -3.07
C PHE A 126 4.85 -6.89 -2.57
N ASP A 127 4.19 -6.20 -1.64
CA ASP A 127 3.04 -6.73 -0.88
C ASP A 127 1.88 -7.20 -1.76
N LEU A 128 1.37 -6.33 -2.63
CA LEU A 128 0.23 -6.65 -3.50
C LEU A 128 0.58 -7.71 -4.55
N PRO A 129 1.74 -7.68 -5.23
CA PRO A 129 2.20 -8.78 -6.06
C PRO A 129 2.28 -10.13 -5.32
N VAL A 130 2.76 -10.15 -4.08
CA VAL A 130 2.80 -11.38 -3.26
C VAL A 130 1.39 -11.84 -2.95
N LEU A 131 0.53 -10.99 -2.38
CA LEU A 131 -0.86 -11.34 -2.09
C LEU A 131 -1.59 -11.89 -3.32
N ALA A 132 -1.39 -11.27 -4.48
CA ALA A 132 -1.95 -11.72 -5.75
C ALA A 132 -1.42 -13.10 -6.18
N ALA A 133 -0.11 -13.31 -6.11
CA ALA A 133 0.50 -14.61 -6.42
C ALA A 133 0.02 -15.72 -5.48
N ARG A 134 -0.18 -15.40 -4.19
CA ARG A 134 -0.68 -16.37 -3.20
C ARG A 134 -2.18 -16.62 -3.33
N CYS A 135 -2.96 -15.62 -3.72
CA CYS A 135 -4.35 -15.82 -4.12
C CYS A 135 -4.46 -16.74 -5.33
N LEU A 136 -3.56 -16.61 -6.31
CA LEU A 136 -3.47 -17.52 -7.46
C LEU A 136 -3.18 -18.96 -7.00
N ARG A 137 -2.21 -19.16 -6.09
CA ARG A 137 -1.88 -20.48 -5.54
C ARG A 137 -3.06 -21.14 -4.81
N HIS A 138 -3.78 -20.38 -3.99
CA HIS A 138 -4.84 -20.90 -3.11
C HIS A 138 -6.26 -20.81 -3.70
N GLY A 139 -6.41 -20.29 -4.92
CA GLY A 139 -7.73 -20.10 -5.54
C GLY A 139 -8.61 -19.06 -4.83
N VAL A 140 -8.00 -18.09 -4.14
CA VAL A 140 -8.73 -17.03 -3.44
C VAL A 140 -9.08 -15.91 -4.42
N ARG A 141 -10.35 -15.49 -4.43
CA ARG A 141 -10.82 -14.39 -5.28
C ARG A 141 -10.28 -13.05 -4.77
N PHE A 142 -9.41 -12.42 -5.55
CA PHE A 142 -8.83 -11.11 -5.24
C PHE A 142 -9.30 -10.02 -6.22
N SER A 143 -10.63 -9.93 -6.44
CA SER A 143 -11.22 -9.07 -7.46
C SER A 143 -11.00 -7.58 -7.20
N HIS A 144 -11.02 -7.12 -5.96
CA HIS A 144 -10.74 -5.72 -5.63
C HIS A 144 -9.44 -5.22 -6.31
N TYR A 145 -8.36 -6.00 -6.23
CA TYR A 145 -7.05 -5.67 -6.81
C TYR A 145 -7.07 -5.66 -8.35
N TYR A 146 -7.73 -6.62 -8.99
CA TYR A 146 -7.70 -6.74 -10.45
C TYR A 146 -8.76 -5.90 -11.19
N ALA A 147 -9.94 -5.75 -10.62
CA ALA A 147 -11.10 -5.14 -11.26
C ALA A 147 -11.22 -3.63 -11.00
N THR A 148 -10.69 -3.14 -9.89
CA THR A 148 -10.68 -1.71 -9.60
C THR A 148 -9.53 -1.07 -10.37
N ARG A 149 -9.85 -0.15 -11.31
CA ARG A 149 -8.83 0.54 -12.12
C ARG A 149 -7.76 1.18 -11.25
N ASP A 150 -8.18 1.90 -10.22
CA ASP A 150 -7.29 2.78 -9.46
C ASP A 150 -6.36 1.99 -8.52
N ALA A 151 -6.75 0.79 -8.06
CA ALA A 151 -5.90 -0.08 -7.23
C ALA A 151 -4.58 -0.52 -7.91
N ARG A 152 -4.56 -0.60 -9.25
CA ARG A 152 -3.33 -0.91 -10.03
C ARG A 152 -2.80 0.27 -10.83
N PHE A 153 -3.56 1.37 -10.91
CA PHE A 153 -3.11 2.53 -11.65
C PHE A 153 -2.05 3.28 -10.84
N ARG A 154 -0.78 3.04 -11.19
CA ARG A 154 0.41 3.48 -10.43
C ARG A 154 0.41 4.94 -10.00
N PHE A 155 -0.05 5.83 -10.87
CA PHE A 155 -0.02 7.29 -10.66
C PHE A 155 -1.27 7.83 -9.97
N SER A 156 -2.23 6.97 -9.63
CA SER A 156 -3.41 7.34 -8.88
C SER A 156 -3.07 7.55 -7.40
N PRO A 157 -3.57 8.61 -6.75
CA PRO A 157 -3.64 8.68 -5.30
C PRO A 157 -4.81 7.87 -4.73
N ASP A 158 -5.74 7.41 -5.58
CA ASP A 158 -6.95 6.67 -5.21
C ASP A 158 -6.75 5.16 -5.40
N GLY A 159 -7.41 4.34 -4.58
CA GLY A 159 -7.39 2.88 -4.62
C GLY A 159 -6.14 2.27 -3.97
N HIS A 160 -4.94 2.66 -4.41
CA HIS A 160 -3.68 2.23 -3.78
C HIS A 160 -2.61 3.31 -3.81
N PHE A 161 -2.34 3.88 -2.64
CA PHE A 161 -1.28 4.83 -2.37
C PHE A 161 -0.01 4.12 -1.90
N ASP A 162 0.95 3.91 -2.80
CA ASP A 162 2.29 3.44 -2.42
C ASP A 162 3.16 4.63 -2.00
N VAL A 163 3.41 4.76 -0.69
CA VAL A 163 4.12 5.90 -0.10
C VAL A 163 5.54 6.01 -0.62
N MET A 164 6.24 4.88 -0.82
CA MET A 164 7.61 4.88 -1.30
C MET A 164 7.67 5.33 -2.76
N ASP A 165 6.78 4.78 -3.60
CA ASP A 165 6.73 5.12 -5.02
C ASP A 165 6.36 6.60 -5.23
N TYR A 166 5.43 7.11 -4.43
CA TYR A 166 5.04 8.53 -4.46
C TYR A 166 6.21 9.45 -4.06
N LEU A 167 6.90 9.16 -2.95
CA LEU A 167 8.06 9.94 -2.50
C LEU A 167 9.25 9.87 -3.47
N ALA A 168 9.35 8.79 -4.25
CA ALA A 168 10.39 8.60 -5.25
C ALA A 168 10.01 9.16 -6.63
N ASP A 169 9.00 10.03 -6.73
CA ASP A 169 8.48 10.58 -7.99
C ASP A 169 8.20 9.47 -9.02
N PHE A 170 7.57 8.39 -8.56
CA PHE A 170 7.27 7.19 -9.34
C PHE A 170 8.52 6.59 -10.02
N GLY A 171 9.65 6.61 -9.31
CA GLY A 171 10.93 6.08 -9.75
C GLY A 171 11.82 7.07 -10.51
N ALA A 172 11.40 8.34 -10.66
CA ALA A 172 12.29 9.38 -11.18
C ALA A 172 13.40 9.76 -10.17
N ALA A 173 13.12 9.62 -8.88
CA ALA A 173 14.10 9.70 -7.80
C ALA A 173 14.43 8.31 -7.26
N ARG A 174 15.60 8.18 -6.60
CA ARG A 174 15.97 6.93 -5.93
C ARG A 174 15.09 6.72 -4.69
N PRO A 175 14.45 5.55 -4.52
CA PRO A 175 13.66 5.29 -3.33
C PRO A 175 14.55 5.20 -2.08
N ALA A 176 14.08 5.80 -0.99
CA ALA A 176 14.65 5.60 0.34
C ALA A 176 13.98 4.39 1.02
N ARG A 177 14.58 3.85 2.08
CA ARG A 177 13.95 2.81 2.91
C ARG A 177 12.99 3.45 3.92
N LEU A 178 11.95 2.74 4.33
CA LEU A 178 11.00 3.19 5.37
C LEU A 178 11.75 3.66 6.61
N ASP A 179 12.75 2.88 7.03
CA ASP A 179 13.66 3.16 8.12
C ASP A 179 14.29 4.58 8.06
N THR A 180 14.80 4.99 6.90
CA THR A 180 15.41 6.30 6.69
C THR A 180 14.38 7.42 6.76
N VAL A 181 13.25 7.26 6.07
CA VAL A 181 12.19 8.29 6.01
C VAL A 181 11.47 8.44 7.35
N SER A 182 11.35 7.34 8.09
CA SER A 182 10.78 7.33 9.44
C SER A 182 11.61 8.21 10.38
N ARG A 183 12.94 7.99 10.42
CA ARG A 183 13.84 8.83 11.22
C ARG A 183 13.85 10.30 10.81
N LEU A 184 13.68 10.58 9.52
CA LEU A 184 13.60 11.95 9.00
C LEU A 184 12.47 12.73 9.70
N ILE A 185 11.32 12.11 9.93
CA ILE A 185 10.14 12.77 10.50
C ILE A 185 10.03 12.65 12.02
N GLY A 186 10.95 11.93 12.67
CA GLY A 186 10.99 11.76 14.12
C GLY A 186 10.44 10.43 14.64
N LEU A 187 10.13 9.47 13.77
CA LEU A 187 9.92 8.08 14.16
C LEU A 187 11.29 7.40 14.45
N PRO A 188 11.31 6.27 15.17
CA PRO A 188 12.56 5.58 15.48
C PRO A 188 13.22 4.90 14.28
N GLY A 189 12.46 4.58 13.23
CA GLY A 189 12.89 3.63 12.22
C GLY A 189 12.81 2.19 12.75
N LYS A 190 13.68 1.33 12.25
CA LYS A 190 13.78 -0.08 12.65
C LYS A 190 14.07 -0.22 14.14
N ILE A 191 13.30 -1.07 14.82
CA ILE A 191 13.54 -1.48 16.22
C ILE A 191 13.55 -3.00 16.31
N GLY A 192 14.67 -3.56 16.74
CA GLY A 192 14.79 -4.97 17.13
C GLY A 192 14.85 -5.95 15.95
N VAL A 193 13.72 -6.15 15.27
CA VAL A 193 13.54 -7.16 14.21
C VAL A 193 13.81 -6.58 12.82
N ASP A 194 14.39 -7.39 11.94
CA ASP A 194 14.57 -7.11 10.52
C ASP A 194 13.80 -8.14 9.65
N GLY A 195 13.46 -7.78 8.41
CA GLY A 195 12.80 -8.69 7.46
C GLY A 195 13.60 -9.99 7.22
N LYS A 196 14.94 -9.94 7.31
CA LYS A 196 15.79 -11.15 7.24
C LYS A 196 15.59 -12.10 8.44
N ASP A 197 15.10 -11.59 9.57
CA ASP A 197 14.89 -12.36 10.79
C ASP A 197 13.52 -13.03 10.82
N VAL A 198 12.60 -12.66 9.92
CA VAL A 198 11.22 -13.20 9.85
C VAL A 198 11.23 -14.72 9.68
N GLY A 199 11.98 -15.25 8.72
CA GLY A 199 12.13 -16.69 8.51
C GLY A 199 12.60 -17.43 9.77
N PRO A 200 13.76 -17.06 10.34
CA PRO A 200 14.24 -17.61 11.61
C PRO A 200 13.24 -17.50 12.77
N LEU A 201 12.56 -16.37 12.94
CA LEU A 201 11.59 -16.16 14.01
C LEU A 201 10.36 -17.06 13.84
N VAL A 202 9.83 -17.17 12.61
CA VAL A 202 8.70 -18.07 12.31
C VAL A 202 9.09 -19.52 12.58
N HIS A 203 10.28 -19.94 12.14
CA HIS A 203 10.78 -21.30 12.39
C HIS A 203 10.94 -21.60 13.89
N ALA A 204 11.35 -20.59 14.67
CA ALA A 204 11.46 -20.69 16.13
C ALA A 204 10.11 -20.58 16.87
N GLY A 205 8.97 -20.52 16.17
CA GLY A 205 7.64 -20.37 16.78
C GLY A 205 7.36 -18.97 17.36
N ARG A 206 8.20 -17.98 17.04
CA ARG A 206 8.15 -16.61 17.55
C ARG A 206 7.27 -15.68 16.70
N LEU A 207 6.10 -16.17 16.29
CA LEU A 207 5.19 -15.42 15.41
C LEU A 207 4.67 -14.13 16.05
N ALA A 208 4.57 -14.07 17.39
CA ALA A 208 4.17 -12.86 18.11
C ALA A 208 5.15 -11.69 17.87
N ASP A 209 6.45 -11.98 17.75
CA ASP A 209 7.47 -10.95 17.50
C ASP A 209 7.36 -10.43 16.06
N VAL A 210 7.10 -11.32 15.09
CA VAL A 210 6.83 -10.94 13.69
C VAL A 210 5.56 -10.09 13.58
N GLN A 211 4.51 -10.43 14.33
CA GLN A 211 3.28 -9.63 14.39
C GLN A 211 3.52 -8.22 14.97
N ALA A 212 4.33 -8.11 16.02
CA ALA A 212 4.68 -6.81 16.59
C ALA A 212 5.56 -5.98 15.63
N TYR A 213 6.51 -6.63 14.97
CA TYR A 213 7.36 -6.02 13.93
C TYR A 213 6.53 -5.46 12.77
N CYS A 214 5.68 -6.27 12.16
CA CYS A 214 4.80 -5.87 11.05
C CYS A 214 3.90 -4.69 11.44
N LEU A 215 3.29 -4.72 12.63
CA LEU A 215 2.49 -3.57 13.11
C LEU A 215 3.34 -2.32 13.35
N GLY A 216 4.60 -2.48 13.77
CA GLY A 216 5.56 -1.38 13.84
C GLY A 216 5.76 -0.70 12.49
N ASP A 217 5.94 -1.48 11.42
CA ASP A 217 6.09 -0.95 10.06
C ASP A 217 4.78 -0.34 9.52
N VAL A 218 3.61 -0.92 9.85
CA VAL A 218 2.29 -0.29 9.58
C VAL A 218 2.15 1.05 10.30
N PHE A 219 2.51 1.13 11.58
CA PHE A 219 2.45 2.37 12.37
C PHE A 219 3.35 3.44 11.75
N GLN A 220 4.58 3.08 11.39
CA GLN A 220 5.52 4.01 10.77
C GLN A 220 5.04 4.46 9.38
N THR A 221 4.51 3.54 8.59
CA THR A 221 3.91 3.85 7.27
C THR A 221 2.74 4.81 7.41
N ALA A 222 1.84 4.60 8.38
CA ALA A 222 0.72 5.48 8.66
C ALA A 222 1.19 6.90 9.06
N ALA A 223 2.20 6.99 9.90
CA ALA A 223 2.75 8.27 10.34
C ALA A 223 3.46 9.04 9.19
N VAL A 224 4.18 8.33 8.31
CA VAL A 224 4.78 8.93 7.11
C VAL A 224 3.69 9.36 6.12
N PHE A 225 2.65 8.53 5.93
CA PHE A 225 1.49 8.88 5.10
C PHE A 225 0.82 10.17 5.58
N LEU A 226 0.55 10.32 6.88
CA LEU A 226 0.03 11.57 7.44
C LEU A 226 0.93 12.78 7.14
N ARG A 227 2.25 12.63 7.27
CA ARG A 227 3.20 13.71 6.97
C ARG A 227 3.19 14.04 5.47
N LEU A 228 3.01 13.06 4.61
CA LEU A 228 2.92 13.24 3.17
C LEU A 228 1.61 13.91 2.75
N GLU A 229 0.47 13.55 3.35
CA GLU A 229 -0.82 14.24 3.15
C GLU A 229 -0.70 15.74 3.45
N LEU A 230 0.04 16.09 4.51
CA LEU A 230 0.34 17.49 4.83
C LEU A 230 1.20 18.14 3.74
N VAL A 231 2.32 17.52 3.37
CA VAL A 231 3.30 18.09 2.41
C VAL A 231 2.68 18.26 1.02
N ARG A 232 1.79 17.37 0.59
CA ARG A 232 1.09 17.49 -0.69
C ARG A 232 -0.15 18.39 -0.64
N GLY A 233 -0.46 18.99 0.51
CA GLY A 233 -1.57 19.94 0.69
C GLY A 233 -2.96 19.30 0.75
N ALA A 234 -3.05 17.99 1.01
CA ALA A 234 -4.33 17.30 1.15
C ALA A 234 -4.98 17.55 2.52
N ILE A 235 -4.15 17.82 3.54
CA ILE A 235 -4.58 18.23 4.87
C ILE A 235 -3.77 19.45 5.34
N ASP A 236 -4.33 20.26 6.22
CA ASP A 236 -3.62 21.36 6.86
C ASP A 236 -2.81 20.90 8.08
N GLN A 237 -2.03 21.82 8.65
CA GLN A 237 -1.17 21.53 9.79
C GLN A 237 -1.96 21.16 11.06
N ASP A 238 -3.15 21.72 11.27
CA ASP A 238 -3.97 21.42 12.44
C ASP A 238 -4.58 20.01 12.34
N HIS A 239 -5.09 19.63 11.17
CA HIS A 239 -5.53 18.28 10.86
C HIS A 239 -4.38 17.29 11.06
N TYR A 240 -3.22 17.57 10.48
CA TYR A 240 -2.04 16.72 10.65
C TYR A 240 -1.70 16.51 12.12
N LYS A 241 -1.62 17.58 12.93
CA LYS A 241 -1.30 17.48 14.35
C LYS A 241 -2.37 16.69 15.12
N ARG A 242 -3.66 16.86 14.80
CA ARG A 242 -4.75 16.07 15.40
C ARG A 242 -4.62 14.59 15.07
N ALA A 243 -4.47 14.25 13.79
CA ALA A 243 -4.34 12.86 13.34
C ALA A 243 -3.06 12.19 13.87
N MET A 244 -1.93 12.90 13.89
CA MET A 244 -0.66 12.39 14.42
C MET A 244 -0.71 12.15 15.93
N ARG A 245 -1.33 13.06 16.71
CA ARG A 245 -1.56 12.81 18.15
C ARG A 245 -2.46 11.60 18.35
N HIS A 246 -3.56 11.51 17.60
CA HIS A 246 -4.45 10.37 17.67
C HIS A 246 -3.73 9.06 17.35
N LEU A 247 -2.91 9.03 16.29
CA LEU A 247 -2.11 7.86 15.92
C LEU A 247 -1.15 7.46 17.07
N LEU A 248 -0.45 8.42 17.67
CA LEU A 248 0.44 8.17 18.81
C LEU A 248 -0.32 7.61 20.02
N ASP A 249 -1.50 8.14 20.33
CA ASP A 249 -2.31 7.69 21.46
C ASP A 249 -2.85 6.26 21.22
N ARG A 250 -3.29 5.98 19.98
CA ARG A 250 -3.74 4.64 19.58
C ARG A 250 -2.61 3.63 19.58
N GLY A 251 -1.41 4.02 19.15
CA GLY A 251 -0.22 3.18 19.24
C GLY A 251 0.18 2.93 20.70
N ALA A 252 0.12 3.93 21.57
CA ALA A 252 0.44 3.78 23.00
C ALA A 252 -0.53 2.84 23.73
N ALA A 253 -1.78 2.76 23.27
CA ALA A 253 -2.79 1.83 23.79
C ALA A 253 -2.60 0.37 23.32
N ASP A 254 -1.76 0.11 22.31
CA ASP A 254 -1.45 -1.24 21.84
C ASP A 254 -0.08 -1.71 22.36
N PRO A 255 -0.01 -2.72 23.25
CA PRO A 255 1.25 -3.19 23.83
C PRO A 255 2.32 -3.58 22.81
N ARG A 256 1.91 -3.99 21.60
CA ARG A 256 2.84 -4.37 20.52
C ARG A 256 3.56 -3.16 19.92
N LEU A 257 2.95 -1.98 20.01
CA LEU A 257 3.43 -0.73 19.43
C LEU A 257 4.11 0.19 20.45
N VAL A 258 3.93 -0.05 21.75
CA VAL A 258 4.57 0.73 22.84
C VAL A 258 6.07 0.94 22.61
N PRO A 259 6.89 -0.06 22.21
CA PRO A 259 8.31 0.16 21.96
C PRO A 259 8.58 1.20 20.86
N VAL A 260 7.81 1.17 19.76
CA VAL A 260 7.92 2.12 18.64
C VAL A 260 7.47 3.51 19.07
N VAL A 261 6.34 3.62 19.76
CA VAL A 261 5.79 4.90 20.21
C VAL A 261 6.71 5.59 21.22
N ASN A 262 7.27 4.84 22.17
CA ASN A 262 8.16 5.39 23.19
C ASN A 262 9.48 5.92 22.62
N ALA A 263 9.93 5.36 21.50
CA ALA A 263 11.17 5.77 20.84
C ALA A 263 10.99 6.97 19.88
N CYS A 264 9.77 7.49 19.73
CA CYS A 264 9.47 8.61 18.85
C CYS A 264 9.97 9.96 19.41
N ASN A 265 10.58 10.78 18.56
CA ASN A 265 10.79 12.21 18.81
C ASN A 265 9.47 12.96 18.56
N ARG A 266 8.66 13.12 19.61
CA ARG A 266 7.34 13.74 19.53
C ARG A 266 7.38 15.20 19.04
N ALA A 267 8.37 15.99 19.46
CA ALA A 267 8.46 17.40 19.04
C ALA A 267 8.64 17.52 17.51
N ARG A 268 9.48 16.66 16.91
CA ARG A 268 9.66 16.62 15.45
C ARG A 268 8.42 16.09 14.72
N LEU A 269 7.76 15.08 15.28
CA LEU A 269 6.53 14.55 14.70
C LEU A 269 5.40 15.58 14.73
N LEU A 270 5.25 16.32 15.83
CA LEU A 270 4.17 17.27 16.04
C LEU A 270 4.48 18.67 15.51
N LEU A 271 5.64 18.88 14.88
CA LEU A 271 6.06 20.19 14.36
C LEU A 271 6.02 21.27 15.45
N GLU A 272 6.60 20.94 16.61
CA GLU A 272 6.66 21.77 17.81
C GLU A 272 8.08 22.37 18.02
N SER A 273 8.91 22.31 16.99
CA SER A 273 10.28 22.83 16.95
C SER A 273 10.39 24.17 16.25
#